data_AF-A0A0F9NVV8-F1
#
_entry.id   AF-A0A0F9NVV8-F1
#
_cell.length_a   1.000
_cell.length_b   1.000
_cell.length_c   1.000
_cell.angle_alpha   90.00
_cell.angle_beta   90.00
_cell.angle_gamma   90.00
#
_symmetry.space_group_name_H-M   'P 1'
#
loop_
_entity.id
_entity.type
_entity.pdbx_description
1 polymer ?
#
loop_
_entity_poly.entity_id
_entity_poly.type
_entity_poly.pdbx_seq_one_letter_code
_entity_poly.pdbx_strand_id
1 'polypeptide(L)' 'MSVIEVKVPDIGDFDSVEIIEVLVNEGDDVEENQDIITLESDKAAMEIPSSAAGRIISMKVNVGDKVAEGDVILTLESA' A
#
# COMPACT_ATOMS: atom_id res chain seq x y z
N MET A 1 3.01 -20.03 2.43
CA MET A 1 1.70 -19.34 2.37
C MET A 1 1.53 -18.51 3.62
N SER A 2 2.12 -17.32 3.59
CA SER A 2 2.00 -16.31 4.63
C SER A 2 1.29 -15.10 4.02
N VAL A 3 0.12 -14.77 4.56
CA VAL A 3 -0.58 -13.54 4.19
C VAL A 3 0.08 -12.39 4.93
N ILE A 4 0.54 -11.40 4.18
CA ILE A 4 1.18 -10.19 4.69
C ILE A 4 0.23 -9.02 4.43
N GLU A 5 -0.15 -8.35 5.50
CA GLU A 5 -0.96 -7.14 5.45
C GLU A 5 -0.03 -5.94 5.31
N VAL A 6 -0.16 -5.20 4.21
CA VAL A 6 0.57 -3.95 4.00
C VAL A 6 -0.22 -2.85 4.70
N LYS A 7 0.42 -2.19 5.66
CA LYS A 7 -0.18 -1.10 6.44
C LYS A 7 0.49 0.22 6.09
N VAL A 8 -0.27 1.30 6.23
CA VAL A 8 0.29 2.65 6.12
C VAL A 8 1.26 2.86 7.29
N PRO A 9 2.56 3.12 7.04
CA PRO A 9 3.49 3.50 8.08
C PRO A 9 3.13 4.88 8.67
N ASP A 10 3.76 5.27 9.77
CA ASP A 10 3.56 6.58 10.41
C ASP A 10 3.74 7.71 9.38
N ILE A 11 2.63 8.40 9.08
CA ILE A 11 2.53 9.50 8.10
C ILE A 11 2.76 10.88 8.77
N GLY A 12 3.19 10.91 10.03
CA GLY A 12 3.46 12.11 10.81
C GLY A 12 2.18 12.79 11.33
N ASP A 13 2.17 14.13 11.39
CA ASP A 13 1.04 14.94 11.90
C ASP A 13 -0.21 14.96 10.99
N PHE A 14 -0.29 14.09 9.98
CA PHE A 14 -1.42 14.03 9.05
C PHE A 14 -2.40 12.93 9.46
N ASP A 15 -3.65 13.30 9.79
CA ASP A 15 -4.71 12.33 10.09
C ASP A 15 -5.04 11.41 8.89
N SER A 16 -4.85 11.90 7.66
CA SER A 16 -5.12 11.13 6.43
C SER A 16 -4.34 11.68 5.25
N VAL A 17 -3.82 10.79 4.41
CA VAL A 17 -3.17 11.10 3.13
C VAL A 17 -3.96 10.48 1.97
N GLU A 18 -3.83 11.06 0.78
CA GLU A 18 -4.57 10.62 -0.40
C GLU A 18 -3.67 9.78 -1.32
N ILE A 19 -4.23 8.72 -1.87
CA ILE A 19 -3.53 7.86 -2.83
C ILE A 19 -3.57 8.54 -4.19
N ILE A 20 -2.40 8.93 -4.70
CA ILE A 20 -2.31 9.55 -6.03
C ILE A 20 -2.10 8.52 -7.13
N GLU A 21 -1.53 7.36 -6.80
CA GLU A 21 -1.23 6.32 -7.78
C GLU A 21 -1.24 4.94 -7.14
N VAL A 22 -1.85 3.97 -7.84
CA VAL A 22 -1.85 2.55 -7.45
C VAL A 22 -1.23 1.79 -8.62
N LEU A 23 -0.07 1.18 -8.38
CA LEU A 23 0.73 0.48 -9.40
C LEU A 23 0.34 -0.99 -9.54
N VAL A 24 -0.53 -1.48 -8.65
CA VAL A 24 -0.87 -2.88 -8.52
C VAL A 24 -2.38 -3.11 -8.60
N ASN A 25 -2.84 -4.33 -8.88
CA ASN A 25 -4.26 -4.68 -8.85
C ASN A 25 -4.53 -5.98 -8.09
N GLU A 26 -5.79 -6.21 -7.70
CA GLU A 26 -6.18 -7.49 -7.08
C GLU A 26 -5.88 -8.66 -8.02
N GLY A 27 -5.12 -9.63 -7.52
CA GLY A 27 -4.68 -10.79 -8.31
C GLY A 27 -3.39 -10.59 -9.10
N ASP A 28 -2.75 -9.42 -9.00
CA ASP A 28 -1.44 -9.14 -9.61
C ASP A 28 -0.30 -9.72 -8.75
N ASP A 29 0.84 -10.01 -9.39
CA ASP A 29 2.04 -10.54 -8.74
C ASP A 29 3.03 -9.40 -8.46
N VAL A 30 3.42 -9.24 -7.20
CA VAL A 30 4.35 -8.19 -6.73
C VAL A 30 5.64 -8.81 -6.23
N GLU A 31 6.75 -8.09 -6.38
CA GLU A 31 8.09 -8.49 -5.93
C GLU A 31 8.48 -7.80 -4.61
N GLU A 32 9.48 -8.34 -3.90
CA GLU A 32 10.02 -7.72 -2.69
C GLU A 32 10.71 -6.39 -3.05
N ASN A 33 10.40 -5.31 -2.33
CA ASN A 33 10.78 -3.92 -2.66
C ASN A 33 10.09 -3.32 -3.89
N GLN A 34 9.07 -3.95 -4.47
CA GLN A 34 8.28 -3.34 -5.54
C GLN A 34 7.29 -2.32 -4.97
N ASP A 35 7.22 -1.15 -5.58
CA ASP A 35 6.26 -0.10 -5.19
C ASP A 35 4.82 -0.54 -5.46
N ILE A 36 4.02 -0.51 -4.41
CA ILE A 36 2.62 -0.95 -4.43
C ILE A 36 1.72 0.27 -4.72
N ILE A 37 1.84 1.30 -3.89
CA ILE A 37 1.06 2.54 -3.98
C ILE A 37 1.95 3.75 -3.72
N THR A 38 1.51 4.87 -4.28
CA THR A 38 2.09 6.19 -4.04
C THR A 38 1.08 7.07 -3.31
N LEU A 39 1.48 7.53 -2.13
CA LEU A 39 0.71 8.42 -1.28
C LEU A 39 1.25 9.84 -1.43
N GLU A 40 0.38 10.82 -1.58
CA GLU A 40 0.77 12.23 -1.53
C GLU A 40 0.30 12.85 -0.21
N SER A 41 1.26 13.43 0.50
CA SER A 41 1.03 14.33 1.62
C SER A 41 1.39 15.76 1.22
N ASP A 42 0.84 16.75 1.93
CA ASP A 42 0.97 18.20 1.66
C ASP A 42 2.43 18.68 1.53
N LYS A 43 3.39 17.89 2.02
CA LYS A 43 4.83 18.18 1.95
C LYS A 43 5.67 17.18 1.17
N ALA A 44 5.18 15.96 0.93
CA ALA A 44 5.98 14.90 0.31
C ALA A 44 5.10 13.77 -0.23
N ALA A 45 5.52 13.19 -1.36
CA ALA A 45 5.03 11.89 -1.79
C ALA A 45 5.85 10.79 -1.10
N MET A 46 5.15 9.77 -0.59
CA MET A 46 5.76 8.58 0.00
C MET A 46 5.24 7.34 -0.73
N GLU A 47 6.19 6.49 -1.14
CA GLU A 47 5.93 5.23 -1.81
C GLU A 47 5.89 4.12 -0.75
N ILE A 48 4.92 3.21 -0.85
CA ILE A 48 4.88 2.04 0.03
C ILE A 48 5.43 0.84 -0.73
N PRO A 49 6.67 0.41 -0.45
CA PRO A 49 7.23 -0.78 -1.07
C PRO A 49 6.61 -2.04 -0.46
N SER A 50 6.50 -3.08 -1.29
CA SER A 50 6.07 -4.39 -0.85
C SER A 50 7.09 -4.99 0.12
N SER A 51 6.61 -5.46 1.27
CA SER A 51 7.45 -6.14 2.27
C SER A 51 7.84 -7.56 1.87
N ALA A 52 7.23 -8.13 0.82
CA ALA A 52 7.56 -9.45 0.29
C ALA A 52 7.10 -9.62 -1.16
N ALA A 53 7.71 -10.58 -1.85
CA ALA A 53 7.21 -11.05 -3.15
C ALA A 53 6.02 -12.00 -2.95
N GLY A 54 4.97 -11.84 -3.75
CA GLY A 54 3.78 -12.66 -3.69
C GLY A 54 2.61 -12.10 -4.49
N ARG A 55 1.44 -12.70 -4.35
CA ARG A 55 0.26 -12.33 -5.13
C ARG A 55 -0.71 -11.51 -4.31
N ILE A 56 -1.26 -10.44 -4.86
CA ILE A 56 -2.27 -9.63 -4.18
C ILE A 56 -3.57 -10.42 -4.09
N ILE A 57 -4.01 -10.66 -2.87
CA ILE A 57 -5.24 -11.42 -2.59
C ILE A 57 -6.44 -10.51 -2.39
N SER A 58 -6.23 -9.31 -1.82
CA SER A 58 -7.29 -8.32 -1.71
C SER A 58 -6.73 -6.91 -1.54
N MET A 59 -7.35 -5.96 -2.23
CA MET A 59 -6.97 -4.55 -2.21
C MET A 59 -8.12 -3.76 -1.59
N LYS A 60 -7.84 -3.01 -0.54
CA LYS A 60 -8.84 -2.18 0.16
C LYS A 60 -8.72 -0.70 -0.19
N VAL A 61 -7.85 -0.38 -1.14
CA VAL A 61 -7.51 0.99 -1.50
C VAL A 61 -7.63 1.23 -3.00
N ASN A 62 -7.95 2.46 -3.35
CA ASN A 62 -8.08 2.92 -4.74
C ASN A 62 -7.37 4.26 -4.92
N VAL A 63 -7.08 4.63 -6.17
CA VAL A 63 -6.59 5.97 -6.50
C VAL A 63 -7.65 7.01 -6.08
N GLY A 64 -7.25 8.02 -5.33
CA GLY A 64 -8.09 9.05 -4.73
C GLY A 64 -8.68 8.67 -3.37
N ASP A 65 -8.37 7.48 -2.84
CA ASP A 65 -8.84 7.08 -1.52
C ASP A 65 -7.95 7.66 -0.41
N LYS A 66 -8.53 7.85 0.78
CA LYS A 66 -7.85 8.48 1.92
C LYS A 66 -7.51 7.43 2.96
N VAL A 67 -6.22 7.27 3.22
CA VAL A 67 -5.71 6.29 4.18
C VAL A 67 -5.06 6.99 5.37
N ALA A 68 -5.18 6.37 6.54
CA ALA A 68 -4.63 6.87 7.80
C ALA A 68 -3.52 5.94 8.31
N GLU A 69 -2.74 6.41 9.28
CA GLU A 69 -1.72 5.60 9.95
C GLU A 69 -2.32 4.29 10.49
N GLY A 70 -1.67 3.18 10.18
CA GLY A 70 -2.06 1.85 10.66
C GLY A 70 -3.23 1.21 9.91
N ASP A 71 -3.82 1.90 8.93
CA ASP A 71 -4.85 1.33 8.09
C ASP A 71 -4.28 0.27 7.13
N VAL A 72 -5.09 -0.73 6.79
CA VAL A 72 -4.66 -1.85 5.95
C VAL A 72 -4.92 -1.49 4.50
N ILE A 73 -3.83 -1.22 3.78
CA ILE A 73 -3.86 -0.86 2.37
C ILE A 73 -4.32 -2.06 1.54
N LEU A 74 -3.62 -3.18 1.70
CA LEU A 74 -3.90 -4.41 0.98
C LEU A 74 -3.32 -5.62 1.68
N THR A 75 -3.73 -6.78 1.20
CA THR A 75 -3.20 -8.08 1.61
C THR A 75 -2.48 -8.71 0.43
N LEU A 76 -1.24 -9.13 0.67
CA LEU A 76 -0.45 -9.92 -0.25
C LEU A 76 -0.30 -11.34 0.30
N GLU A 77 -0.29 -12.34 -0.55
CA GLU A 77 0.00 -13.73 -0.21
C GLU A 77 1.40 -14.06 -0.70
N SER A 78 2.35 -14.14 0.24
CA SER A 78 3.70 -14.62 -0.05
C SER A 78 3.76 -16.14 0.09
N ALA A 79 4.33 -16.81 -0.91
CA ALA A 79 4.39 -18.26 -1.02
C ALA A 79 5.44 -18.88 -0.09
#